data_AF-A0A2S7N025-F1
#
_entry.id   AF-A0A2S7N025-F1
#
_cell.length_a   1.000
_cell.length_b   1.000
_cell.length_c   1.000
_cell.angle_alpha   90.00
_cell.angle_beta   90.00
_cell.angle_gamma   90.00
#
_symmetry.space_group_name_H-M   'P 1'
#
loop_
_entity.id
_entity.type
_entity.pdbx_description
1 polymer ?
#
loop_
_entity_poly.entity_id
_entity_poly.type
_entity_poly.pdbx_seq_one_letter_code
_entity_poly.pdbx_strand_id
1 'polypeptide(L)'
;MQLIDIPLPLPYVVIDSNGRIISSNSRALNLFDLRTKQIDDIIDSESMNKLTTNTWQQDEQNPIEVVLKTRNNPLALFDLFISWDHENQLHILFAAKDKTTQIYTDQIMHLQSRLANTDFELYEQKEKLEDTIYRMNSLSGPFIPLTATMGYIPLFGDLTEEKIHVISGNVLHSIFIGEYDDILVDLTSIANIEETGLHKFMDLLKTIHLMNGNKVQLIGANPRIAKILYKENFSLYVNFKPSLQYILKNYYQ
;
A
#
# COMPACT_ATOMS: atom_id res chain seq x y z
N MET A 1 -29.79 10.59 55.11
CA MET A 1 -28.94 9.97 54.09
C MET A 1 -28.30 8.79 54.77
N GLN A 2 -28.80 7.58 54.53
CA GLN A 2 -28.17 6.38 55.04
C GLN A 2 -27.04 6.00 54.07
N LEU A 3 -25.86 5.76 54.61
CA LEU A 3 -24.74 5.22 53.85
C LEU A 3 -25.02 3.71 53.66
N ILE A 4 -25.10 3.25 52.42
CA ILE A 4 -25.16 1.81 52.14
C ILE A 4 -23.72 1.30 52.15
N ASP A 5 -23.40 0.44 53.11
CA ASP A 5 -22.07 -0.19 53.27
C ASP A 5 -21.96 -1.46 52.40
N ILE A 6 -22.32 -1.34 51.12
CA ILE A 6 -22.12 -2.40 50.13
C ILE A 6 -20.89 -1.98 49.28
N PRO A 7 -19.84 -2.81 49.20
CA PRO A 7 -18.63 -2.49 48.44
C PRO A 7 -18.88 -2.63 46.93
N LEU A 8 -19.62 -1.68 46.37
CA LEU A 8 -19.83 -1.55 44.93
C LEU A 8 -18.63 -0.80 44.32
N PRO A 9 -18.00 -1.35 43.26
CA PRO A 9 -16.83 -0.72 42.62
C PRO A 9 -17.19 0.53 41.81
N LEU A 10 -18.48 0.78 41.58
CA LEU A 10 -19.01 1.88 40.77
C LEU A 10 -19.84 2.86 41.63
N PRO A 11 -19.90 4.15 41.27
CA PRO A 11 -20.81 5.11 41.91
C PRO A 11 -22.26 4.62 41.81
N TYR A 12 -22.97 4.69 42.94
CA TYR A 12 -24.31 4.14 43.08
C TYR A 12 -25.18 5.01 43.97
N VAL A 13 -26.42 5.26 43.53
CA VAL A 13 -27.41 6.12 44.19
C VAL A 13 -28.78 5.44 44.14
N VAL A 14 -29.52 5.51 45.24
CA VAL A 14 -30.94 5.12 45.29
C VAL A 14 -31.80 6.36 45.47
N ILE A 15 -32.81 6.51 44.63
CA ILE A 15 -33.76 7.62 44.67
C ILE A 15 -35.19 7.14 44.89
N ASP A 16 -35.99 7.98 45.55
CA ASP A 16 -37.44 7.83 45.65
C ASP A 16 -38.11 8.21 44.32
N SER A 17 -39.35 7.75 44.13
CA SER A 17 -40.32 8.16 43.12
C SER A 17 -40.46 9.68 42.92
N ASN A 18 -40.08 10.48 43.93
CA ASN A 18 -40.06 11.94 43.90
C ASN A 18 -38.69 12.56 43.53
N GLY A 19 -37.74 11.77 43.01
CA GLY A 19 -36.40 12.25 42.62
C GLY A 19 -35.46 12.57 43.79
N ARG A 20 -35.84 12.17 45.01
CA ARG A 20 -35.06 12.44 46.24
C ARG A 20 -34.08 11.31 46.51
N ILE A 21 -32.84 11.67 46.82
CA ILE A 21 -31.78 10.71 47.08
C ILE A 21 -31.95 10.10 48.48
N ILE A 22 -32.33 8.83 48.53
CA ILE A 22 -32.55 8.06 49.77
C ILE A 22 -31.20 7.62 50.34
N SER A 23 -30.35 7.05 49.47
CA SER A 23 -29.06 6.50 49.86
C SER A 23 -28.03 6.57 48.72
N SER A 24 -26.75 6.53 49.07
CA SER A 24 -25.64 6.62 48.12
C SER A 24 -24.42 5.92 48.68
N ASN A 25 -23.55 5.37 47.81
CA ASN A 25 -22.26 4.83 48.23
C ASN A 25 -21.17 5.91 48.33
N SER A 26 -20.04 5.57 48.96
CA SER A 26 -18.91 6.48 49.15
C SER A 26 -18.30 6.99 47.84
N ARG A 27 -18.34 6.18 46.77
CA ARG A 27 -17.88 6.56 45.43
C ARG A 27 -18.75 7.65 44.80
N ALA A 28 -20.08 7.55 44.91
CA ALA A 28 -21.00 8.60 44.43
C ALA A 28 -20.83 9.92 45.20
N LEU A 29 -20.62 9.86 46.52
CA LEU A 29 -20.36 11.05 47.34
C LEU A 29 -19.05 11.76 47.00
N ASN A 30 -18.03 11.01 46.60
CA ASN A 30 -16.75 11.58 46.18
C ASN A 30 -16.83 12.20 44.78
N LEU A 31 -17.64 11.62 43.88
CA LEU A 31 -17.70 12.00 42.47
C LEU A 31 -18.71 13.12 42.18
N PHE A 32 -19.86 13.12 42.86
CA PHE A 32 -20.95 14.07 42.68
C PHE A 32 -21.12 15.01 43.88
N ASP A 33 -21.71 16.18 43.65
CA ASP A 33 -22.02 17.13 44.71
C ASP A 33 -23.47 16.93 45.21
N LEU A 34 -23.65 16.02 46.17
CA LEU A 34 -24.96 15.55 46.64
C LEU A 34 -25.61 16.44 47.73
N ARG A 35 -25.20 17.70 47.87
CA ARG A 35 -25.60 18.57 49.01
C ARG A 35 -27.11 18.87 49.10
N THR A 36 -27.81 18.86 47.98
CA THR A 36 -29.23 19.25 47.87
C THR A 36 -30.21 18.09 47.96
N LYS A 37 -29.71 16.84 47.99
CA LYS A 37 -30.50 15.59 48.05
C LYS A 37 -31.51 15.40 46.91
N GLN A 38 -31.36 16.14 45.81
CA GLN A 38 -32.15 15.99 44.59
C GLN A 38 -31.24 15.57 43.44
N ILE A 39 -31.75 14.68 42.58
CA ILE A 39 -31.00 14.18 41.42
C ILE A 39 -30.87 15.23 40.32
N ASP A 40 -31.83 16.17 40.24
CA ASP A 40 -31.91 17.24 39.25
C ASP A 40 -30.72 18.21 39.24
N ASP A 41 -29.97 18.30 40.35
CA ASP A 41 -28.78 19.14 40.42
C ASP A 41 -27.56 18.51 39.74
N ILE A 42 -27.56 17.18 39.56
CA ILE A 42 -26.44 16.41 39.02
C ILE A 42 -26.66 16.09 37.55
N ILE A 43 -27.93 15.96 37.14
CA ILE A 43 -28.34 15.58 35.79
C ILE A 43 -28.85 16.81 35.05
N ASP A 44 -28.41 17.01 33.81
CA ASP A 44 -28.91 18.11 32.99
C ASP A 44 -30.41 17.92 32.64
N SER A 45 -31.14 19.03 32.53
CA SER A 45 -32.59 19.09 32.30
C SER A 45 -33.06 18.32 31.05
N GLU A 46 -32.24 18.28 29.99
CA GLU A 46 -32.51 17.47 28.79
C GLU A 46 -32.28 15.96 29.03
N SER A 47 -31.30 15.61 29.86
CA SER A 47 -31.02 14.23 30.27
C SER A 47 -32.06 13.72 31.26
N MET A 48 -32.68 14.61 32.06
CA MET A 48 -33.80 14.24 32.93
C MET A 48 -35.05 13.86 32.14
N ASN A 49 -35.35 14.53 31.02
CA ASN A 49 -36.46 14.14 30.15
C ASN A 49 -36.26 12.75 29.53
N LYS A 50 -35.01 12.37 29.23
CA LYS A 50 -34.70 11.00 28.78
C LYS A 50 -34.90 9.99 29.89
N LEU A 51 -34.50 10.32 31.12
CA LEU A 51 -34.73 9.46 32.28
C LEU A 51 -36.20 9.29 32.60
N THR A 52 -37.01 10.35 32.57
CA THR A 52 -38.46 10.28 32.83
C THR A 52 -39.24 9.62 31.70
N THR A 53 -38.72 9.57 30.47
CA THR A 53 -39.38 8.87 29.36
C THR A 53 -39.02 7.38 29.35
N ASN A 54 -37.75 7.02 29.64
CA ASN A 54 -37.29 5.62 29.69
C ASN A 54 -37.57 4.90 31.02
N THR A 55 -37.83 5.60 32.12
CA THR A 55 -38.19 4.93 33.40
C THR A 55 -39.52 4.17 33.33
N TRP A 56 -40.39 4.49 32.36
CA TRP A 56 -41.69 3.84 32.16
C TRP A 56 -41.72 2.84 31.00
N GLN A 57 -40.70 2.84 30.13
CA GLN A 57 -40.54 1.87 29.04
C GLN A 57 -39.40 0.93 29.40
N GLN A 58 -39.75 -0.19 30.04
CA GLN A 58 -38.80 -1.23 30.41
C GLN A 58 -38.04 -1.76 29.19
N ASP A 59 -36.74 -1.52 29.17
CA ASP A 59 -35.77 -2.44 28.58
C ASP A 59 -34.55 -2.43 29.53
N GLU A 60 -34.53 -3.36 30.49
CA GLU A 60 -33.54 -3.43 31.58
C GLU A 60 -32.09 -3.60 31.09
N GLN A 61 -31.87 -3.79 29.79
CA GLN A 61 -30.56 -4.14 29.23
C GLN A 61 -29.82 -2.97 28.56
N ASN A 62 -30.46 -1.82 28.32
CA ASN A 62 -29.79 -0.73 27.61
C ASN A 62 -29.43 0.43 28.55
N PRO A 63 -28.13 0.72 28.77
CA PRO A 63 -27.75 1.85 29.58
C PRO A 63 -28.17 3.17 28.94
N ILE A 64 -28.61 4.11 29.77
CA ILE A 64 -28.98 5.45 29.32
C ILE A 64 -27.74 6.34 29.37
N GLU A 65 -27.30 6.81 28.21
CA GLU A 65 -26.17 7.73 28.13
C GLU A 65 -26.61 9.14 28.54
N VAL A 66 -25.95 9.67 29.57
CA VAL A 66 -26.23 10.98 30.15
C VAL A 66 -24.96 11.78 30.36
N VAL A 67 -25.12 13.09 30.36
CA VAL A 67 -24.06 14.01 30.76
C VAL A 67 -24.33 14.47 32.18
N LEU A 68 -23.35 14.25 33.06
CA LEU A 68 -23.44 14.56 34.48
C LEU A 68 -22.44 15.62 34.89
N LYS A 69 -22.87 16.44 35.84
CA LYS A 69 -22.00 17.43 36.51
C LYS A 69 -21.24 16.73 37.63
N THR A 70 -19.93 16.56 37.45
CA THR A 70 -19.05 16.01 38.51
C THR A 70 -18.29 17.13 39.21
N ARG A 71 -17.78 16.88 40.42
CA ARG A 71 -17.03 17.89 41.21
C ARG A 71 -15.76 18.37 40.51
N ASN A 72 -15.11 17.51 39.74
CA ASN A 72 -13.82 17.79 39.10
C ASN A 72 -13.95 18.19 37.62
N ASN A 73 -15.06 17.82 36.97
CA ASN A 73 -15.32 18.15 35.57
C ASN A 73 -16.82 18.47 35.39
N PRO A 74 -17.18 19.71 34.99
CA PRO A 74 -18.56 20.14 34.96
C PRO A 74 -19.43 19.38 33.95
N LEU A 75 -18.85 18.66 32.98
CA LEU A 75 -19.60 17.84 32.01
C LEU A 75 -18.83 16.55 31.68
N ALA A 76 -19.28 15.43 32.24
CA ALA A 76 -18.71 14.11 31.99
C ALA A 76 -19.80 13.12 31.53
N LEU A 77 -19.43 12.23 30.61
CA LEU A 77 -20.35 11.28 29.97
C LEU A 77 -20.41 9.98 30.80
N PHE A 78 -21.62 9.55 31.13
CA PHE A 78 -21.89 8.35 31.90
C PHE A 78 -22.96 7.49 31.24
N ASP A 79 -22.80 6.19 31.34
CA ASP A 79 -23.85 5.20 31.12
C ASP A 79 -24.56 4.95 32.45
N LEU A 80 -25.88 5.13 32.48
CA LEU A 80 -26.74 4.83 33.62
C LEU A 80 -27.39 3.47 33.47
N PHE A 81 -27.27 2.64 34.50
CA PHE A 81 -28.08 1.45 34.65
C PHE A 81 -29.11 1.70 35.73
N ILE A 82 -30.38 1.47 35.40
CA ILE A 82 -31.52 1.72 36.29
C ILE A 82 -32.24 0.41 36.59
N SER A 83 -32.60 0.18 37.85
CA SER A 83 -33.46 -0.93 38.26
C SER A 83 -34.41 -0.51 39.38
N TRP A 84 -35.62 -1.05 39.39
CA TRP A 84 -36.60 -0.80 40.44
C TRP A 84 -36.53 -1.92 41.49
N ASP A 85 -36.56 -1.55 42.77
CA ASP A 85 -36.70 -2.51 43.88
C ASP A 85 -38.17 -2.72 44.27
N HIS A 86 -38.45 -3.81 44.99
CA HIS A 86 -39.78 -4.22 45.46
C HIS A 86 -40.47 -3.17 46.36
N GLU A 87 -39.71 -2.21 46.91
CA GLU A 87 -40.22 -1.08 47.69
C GLU A 87 -40.43 0.21 46.88
N ASN A 88 -40.48 0.11 45.54
CA ASN A 88 -40.66 1.24 44.61
C ASN A 88 -39.53 2.29 44.70
N GLN A 89 -38.32 1.83 45.05
CA GLN A 89 -37.10 2.62 45.07
C GLN A 89 -36.35 2.42 43.75
N LEU A 90 -35.79 3.49 43.19
CA LEU A 90 -35.03 3.44 41.93
C LEU A 90 -33.53 3.40 42.21
N HIS A 91 -32.89 2.34 41.75
CA HIS A 91 -31.47 2.05 41.93
C HIS A 91 -30.73 2.49 40.68
N ILE A 92 -29.74 3.37 40.82
CA ILE A 92 -28.99 3.96 39.72
C ILE A 92 -27.50 3.67 39.89
N LEU A 93 -26.91 3.02 38.89
CA LEU A 93 -25.48 2.76 38.77
C LEU A 93 -24.88 3.62 37.66
N PHE A 94 -23.74 4.26 37.93
CA PHE A 94 -23.07 5.15 36.98
C PHE A 94 -21.76 4.52 36.48
N ALA A 95 -21.61 4.37 35.15
CA ALA A 95 -20.37 3.94 34.52
C ALA A 95 -19.79 5.06 33.65
N ALA A 96 -18.56 5.51 33.94
CA ALA A 96 -17.91 6.58 33.19
C ALA A 96 -17.47 6.07 31.80
N LYS A 97 -17.76 6.83 30.74
CA LYS A 97 -17.17 6.61 29.41
C LYS A 97 -15.95 7.51 29.24
N ASP A 98 -14.77 6.91 29.28
CA ASP A 98 -13.52 7.65 29.08
C ASP A 98 -13.38 8.12 27.62
N LYS A 99 -13.25 9.43 27.42
CA LYS A 99 -13.01 10.09 26.12
C LYS A 99 -11.72 9.60 25.40
N THR A 100 -10.87 8.85 26.09
CA THR A 100 -9.57 8.39 25.60
C THR A 100 -9.71 7.42 24.42
N THR A 101 -10.75 6.58 24.40
CA THR A 101 -10.94 5.59 23.33
C THR A 101 -11.19 6.22 21.96
N GLN A 102 -11.87 7.37 21.91
CA GLN A 102 -12.17 8.09 20.67
C GLN A 102 -10.91 8.67 20.00
N ILE A 103 -10.02 9.28 20.80
CA ILE A 103 -8.79 9.92 20.31
C ILE A 103 -7.87 8.90 19.64
N TYR A 104 -7.76 7.69 20.22
CA TYR A 104 -6.96 6.63 19.63
C TYR A 104 -7.56 6.13 18.32
N THR A 105 -8.89 6.02 18.23
CA THR A 105 -9.55 5.65 16.98
C THR A 105 -9.26 6.67 15.87
N ASP A 106 -9.35 7.96 16.16
CA ASP A 106 -9.06 9.02 15.18
C ASP A 106 -7.59 9.01 14.71
N GLN A 107 -6.65 8.80 15.64
CA GLN A 107 -5.23 8.68 15.31
C GLN A 107 -4.94 7.44 14.45
N ILE A 108 -5.56 6.30 14.77
CA ILE A 108 -5.44 5.07 13.98
C ILE A 108 -6.03 5.27 12.58
N MET A 109 -7.19 5.88 12.46
CA MET A 109 -7.82 6.17 11.17
C MET A 109 -6.94 7.09 10.31
N HIS A 110 -6.37 8.14 10.92
CA HIS A 110 -5.47 9.04 10.21
C HIS A 110 -4.18 8.34 9.75
N LEU A 111 -3.61 7.45 10.57
CA LEU A 111 -2.45 6.65 10.19
C LEU A 111 -2.77 5.67 9.06
N GLN A 112 -3.91 4.97 9.13
CA GLN A 112 -4.36 4.08 8.06
C GLN A 112 -4.56 4.84 6.75
N SER A 113 -5.17 6.02 6.79
CA SER A 113 -5.33 6.88 5.61
C SER A 113 -3.99 7.32 5.03
N ARG A 114 -3.04 7.76 5.87
CA ARG A 114 -1.69 8.13 5.42
C ARG A 114 -0.94 6.97 4.81
N LEU A 115 -1.04 5.77 5.39
CA LEU A 115 -0.44 4.55 4.87
C LEU A 115 -1.02 4.24 3.49
N ALA A 116 -2.35 4.20 3.36
CA ALA A 116 -3.01 3.96 2.08
C ALA A 116 -2.61 4.97 1.00
N ASN A 117 -2.50 6.26 1.36
CA ASN A 117 -2.05 7.30 0.42
C ASN A 117 -0.58 7.11 0.01
N THR A 118 0.28 6.77 0.96
CA THR A 118 1.71 6.51 0.69
C THR A 118 1.87 5.27 -0.19
N ASP A 119 1.11 4.21 0.08
CA ASP A 119 1.11 2.98 -0.73
C ASP A 119 0.68 3.26 -2.16
N PHE A 120 -0.33 4.13 -2.35
CA PHE A 120 -0.76 4.56 -3.67
C PHE A 120 0.33 5.38 -4.40
N GLU A 121 0.96 6.33 -3.72
CA GLU A 121 2.05 7.13 -4.29
C GLU A 121 3.26 6.25 -4.66
N LEU A 122 3.62 5.30 -3.80
CA LEU A 122 4.69 4.33 -4.07
C LEU A 122 4.38 3.46 -5.29
N TYR A 123 3.12 3.03 -5.44
CA TYR A 123 2.68 2.26 -6.59
C TYR A 123 2.82 3.07 -7.89
N GLU A 124 2.37 4.33 -7.90
CA GLU A 124 2.50 5.23 -9.06
C GLU A 124 3.98 5.50 -9.41
N GLN A 125 4.83 5.71 -8.40
CA GLN A 125 6.27 5.88 -8.61
C GLN A 125 6.92 4.62 -9.18
N LYS A 126 6.51 3.44 -8.71
CA LYS A 126 6.99 2.16 -9.22
C LYS A 126 6.60 1.98 -10.69
N GLU A 127 5.35 2.24 -11.05
CA GLU A 127 4.87 2.13 -12.44
C GLU A 127 5.66 3.07 -13.37
N LYS A 128 5.87 4.33 -12.97
CA LYS A 128 6.69 5.29 -13.73
C LYS A 128 8.14 4.81 -13.91
N LEU A 129 8.70 4.16 -12.90
CA LEU A 129 10.06 3.62 -12.97
C LEU A 129 10.13 2.45 -13.96
N GLU A 130 9.18 1.51 -13.89
CA GLU A 130 9.07 0.37 -14.82
C GLU A 130 8.92 0.86 -16.26
N ASP A 131 8.05 1.85 -16.51
CA ASP A 131 7.89 2.47 -17.83
C ASP A 131 9.18 3.13 -18.34
N THR A 132 9.91 3.80 -17.44
CA THR A 132 11.18 4.44 -17.78
C THR A 132 12.24 3.39 -18.14
N ILE A 133 12.32 2.30 -17.37
CA ILE A 133 13.22 1.18 -17.65
C ILE A 133 12.87 0.54 -18.99
N TYR A 134 11.58 0.27 -19.25
CA TYR A 134 11.13 -0.29 -20.51
C TYR A 134 11.51 0.61 -21.70
N ARG A 135 11.25 1.91 -21.61
CA ARG A 135 11.64 2.89 -22.64
C ARG A 135 13.15 2.89 -22.85
N MET A 136 13.94 2.93 -21.77
CA MET A 136 15.40 2.89 -21.85
C MET A 136 15.91 1.62 -22.54
N ASN A 137 15.34 0.46 -22.20
CA ASN A 137 15.67 -0.82 -22.82
C ASN A 137 15.29 -0.85 -24.30
N SER A 138 14.13 -0.31 -24.67
CA SER A 138 13.70 -0.21 -26.08
C SER A 138 14.61 0.67 -26.94
N LEU A 139 15.16 1.74 -26.35
CA LEU A 139 16.13 2.63 -27.00
C LEU A 139 17.56 2.06 -27.04
N SER A 140 17.82 0.99 -26.26
CA SER A 140 19.14 0.35 -26.17
C SER A 140 19.38 -0.71 -27.24
N GLY A 141 18.44 -0.92 -28.16
CA GLY A 141 18.55 -1.83 -29.31
C GLY A 141 17.56 -1.55 -30.43
N PRO A 142 17.50 -0.32 -30.97
CA PRO A 142 16.62 0.00 -32.08
C PRO A 142 17.05 -0.77 -33.34
N PHE A 143 16.08 -1.17 -34.16
CA PHE A 143 16.37 -1.66 -35.50
C PHE A 143 16.49 -0.48 -36.47
N ILE A 144 17.67 -0.31 -37.07
CA ILE A 144 17.97 0.80 -37.98
C ILE A 144 18.27 0.22 -39.37
N PRO A 145 17.45 0.48 -40.39
CA PRO A 145 17.75 0.05 -41.75
C PRO A 145 18.87 0.91 -42.34
N LEU A 146 19.95 0.27 -42.79
CA LEU A 146 21.07 0.94 -43.46
C LEU A 146 20.88 0.97 -44.98
N THR A 147 20.31 -0.08 -45.55
CA THR A 147 19.96 -0.21 -46.97
C THR A 147 18.61 -0.93 -47.08
N ALA A 148 18.14 -1.20 -48.30
CA ALA A 148 16.94 -2.00 -48.52
C ALA A 148 17.06 -3.45 -48.03
N THR A 149 18.28 -3.99 -47.88
CA THR A 149 18.53 -5.39 -47.51
C THR A 149 19.39 -5.53 -46.26
N MET A 150 19.94 -4.43 -45.72
CA MET A 150 20.81 -4.43 -44.55
C MET A 150 20.22 -3.70 -43.35
N GLY A 151 20.13 -4.39 -42.23
CA GLY A 151 19.70 -3.88 -40.93
C GLY A 151 20.83 -3.75 -39.93
N TYR A 152 20.72 -2.80 -39.00
CA TYR A 152 21.70 -2.49 -37.96
C TYR A 152 21.04 -2.39 -36.59
N ILE A 153 21.62 -3.08 -35.61
CA ILE A 153 21.12 -3.19 -34.23
C ILE A 153 22.26 -2.80 -33.28
N PRO A 154 22.31 -1.56 -32.80
CA PRO A 154 23.31 -1.16 -31.82
C PRO A 154 22.86 -1.54 -30.41
N LEU A 155 23.71 -2.28 -29.69
CA LEU A 155 23.44 -2.67 -28.31
C LEU A 155 24.30 -1.85 -27.33
N PHE A 156 23.66 -1.33 -26.27
CA PHE A 156 24.31 -0.44 -25.30
C PHE A 156 24.23 -0.95 -23.86
N GLY A 157 25.29 -0.74 -23.08
CA GLY A 157 25.35 -1.03 -21.64
C GLY A 157 25.60 -2.50 -21.33
N ASP A 158 25.02 -3.01 -20.25
CA ASP A 158 25.13 -4.44 -19.93
C ASP A 158 24.06 -5.27 -20.65
N LEU A 159 24.42 -6.48 -21.05
CA LEU A 159 23.52 -7.42 -21.72
C LEU A 159 22.80 -8.29 -20.69
N THR A 160 21.61 -7.85 -20.27
CA THR A 160 20.73 -8.55 -19.32
C THR A 160 19.59 -9.26 -20.04
N GLU A 161 18.95 -10.22 -19.39
CA GLU A 161 17.79 -10.94 -19.95
C GLU A 161 16.63 -9.99 -20.31
N GLU A 162 16.29 -9.06 -19.42
CA GLU A 162 15.20 -8.10 -19.62
C GLU A 162 15.44 -7.24 -20.87
N LYS A 163 16.67 -6.75 -21.03
CA LYS A 163 17.06 -5.91 -22.17
C LYS A 163 16.92 -6.68 -23.49
N ILE A 164 17.42 -7.92 -23.55
CA ILE A 164 17.29 -8.75 -24.75
C ILE A 164 15.82 -9.05 -25.05
N HIS A 165 15.00 -9.32 -24.02
CA HIS A 165 13.58 -9.60 -24.23
C HIS A 165 12.86 -8.43 -24.92
N VAL A 166 13.05 -7.21 -24.43
CA VAL A 166 12.46 -5.99 -25.01
C VAL A 166 12.96 -5.75 -26.44
N ILE A 167 14.26 -5.88 -26.67
CA ILE A 167 14.88 -5.65 -27.99
C ILE A 167 14.41 -6.70 -29.02
N SER A 168 14.33 -7.97 -28.61
CA SER A 168 14.01 -9.09 -29.50
C SER A 168 12.67 -8.90 -30.20
N GLY A 169 11.63 -8.46 -29.48
CA GLY A 169 10.30 -8.25 -30.05
C GLY A 169 10.32 -7.25 -31.20
N ASN A 170 10.95 -6.08 -30.98
CA ASN A 170 11.00 -5.01 -31.97
C ASN A 170 11.91 -5.36 -33.16
N VAL A 171 13.06 -5.99 -32.89
CA VAL A 171 14.03 -6.39 -33.91
C VAL A 171 13.46 -7.45 -34.83
N LEU A 172 12.94 -8.55 -34.27
CA LEU A 172 12.40 -9.65 -35.07
C LEU A 172 11.24 -9.20 -35.94
N HIS A 173 10.35 -8.37 -35.39
CA HIS A 173 9.25 -7.78 -36.15
C HIS A 173 9.74 -6.94 -37.33
N SER A 174 10.74 -6.08 -37.09
CA SER A 174 11.30 -5.20 -38.13
C SER A 174 12.03 -5.98 -39.23
N ILE A 175 12.78 -7.02 -38.86
CA ILE A 175 13.48 -7.91 -39.80
C ILE A 175 12.47 -8.64 -40.68
N PHE A 176 11.40 -9.16 -40.09
CA PHE A 176 10.35 -9.87 -40.81
C PHE A 176 9.64 -8.99 -41.85
N ILE A 177 9.25 -7.78 -41.46
CA ILE A 177 8.49 -6.88 -42.34
C ILE A 177 9.33 -6.35 -43.50
N GLY A 178 10.60 -6.01 -43.24
CA GLY A 178 11.45 -5.39 -44.25
C GLY A 178 12.28 -6.36 -45.09
N GLU A 179 12.11 -7.68 -44.89
CA GLU A 179 12.82 -8.72 -45.65
C GLU A 179 14.35 -8.51 -45.68
N TYR A 180 14.94 -8.11 -44.55
CA TYR A 180 16.37 -7.82 -44.47
C TYR A 180 17.24 -9.09 -44.44
N ASP A 181 18.15 -9.21 -45.41
CA ASP A 181 19.08 -10.32 -45.57
C ASP A 181 20.30 -10.22 -44.64
N ASP A 182 20.86 -9.01 -44.52
CA ASP A 182 22.12 -8.75 -43.81
C ASP A 182 21.85 -8.03 -42.50
N ILE A 183 22.10 -8.69 -41.36
CA ILE A 183 21.88 -8.11 -40.03
C ILE A 183 23.21 -7.88 -39.32
N LEU A 184 23.46 -6.62 -38.97
CA LEU A 184 24.60 -6.17 -38.21
C LEU A 184 24.19 -5.93 -36.75
N VAL A 185 24.89 -6.52 -35.80
CA VAL A 185 24.70 -6.26 -34.36
C VAL A 185 25.97 -5.65 -33.79
N ASP A 186 25.87 -4.43 -33.28
CA ASP A 186 27.00 -3.70 -32.70
C ASP A 186 27.11 -3.91 -31.19
N LEU A 187 28.27 -4.42 -30.79
CA LEU A 187 28.64 -4.71 -29.41
C LEU A 187 29.67 -3.71 -28.86
N THR A 188 30.01 -2.66 -29.61
CA THR A 188 31.04 -1.66 -29.24
C THR A 188 30.76 -1.04 -27.87
N SER A 189 29.48 -0.82 -27.54
CA SER A 189 29.05 -0.18 -26.29
C SER A 189 28.61 -1.17 -25.21
N ILE A 190 28.93 -2.46 -25.35
CA ILE A 190 28.66 -3.46 -24.32
C ILE A 190 29.81 -3.56 -23.33
N ALA A 191 29.50 -3.39 -22.04
CA ALA A 191 30.48 -3.47 -20.96
C ALA A 191 30.57 -4.90 -20.39
N ASN A 192 29.43 -5.46 -19.95
CA ASN A 192 29.34 -6.83 -19.44
C ASN A 192 28.17 -7.60 -20.06
N ILE A 193 28.25 -8.92 -19.98
CA ILE A 193 27.19 -9.84 -20.41
C ILE A 193 26.87 -10.75 -19.24
N GLU A 194 25.62 -10.75 -18.80
CA GLU A 194 25.11 -11.70 -17.81
C GLU A 194 24.87 -13.06 -18.46
N GLU A 195 24.97 -14.14 -17.69
CA GLU A 195 24.78 -15.51 -18.21
C GLU A 195 23.37 -15.72 -18.78
N THR A 196 22.34 -15.25 -18.07
CA THR A 196 20.94 -15.30 -18.54
C THR A 196 20.73 -14.44 -19.78
N GLY A 197 21.32 -13.24 -19.83
CA GLY A 197 21.33 -12.37 -21.00
C GLY A 197 22.00 -13.01 -22.22
N LEU A 198 23.11 -13.73 -22.01
CA LEU A 198 23.82 -14.45 -23.06
C LEU A 198 22.95 -15.53 -23.72
N HIS A 199 22.24 -16.32 -22.91
CA HIS A 199 21.33 -17.35 -23.43
C HIS A 199 20.21 -16.77 -24.28
N LYS A 200 19.56 -15.69 -23.81
CA LYS A 200 18.52 -15.02 -24.59
C LYS A 200 19.06 -14.37 -25.86
N PHE A 201 20.25 -13.78 -25.77
CA PHE A 201 20.90 -13.19 -26.94
C PHE A 201 21.21 -14.27 -28.00
N MET A 202 21.58 -15.47 -27.56
CA MET A 202 21.72 -16.61 -28.46
C MET A 202 20.44 -16.99 -29.16
N ASP A 203 19.34 -17.06 -28.43
CA ASP A 203 18.05 -17.40 -29.01
C ASP A 203 17.60 -16.35 -30.03
N LEU A 204 17.85 -15.07 -29.76
CA LEU A 204 17.64 -13.99 -30.73
C LEU A 204 18.46 -14.21 -32.01
N LEU A 205 19.77 -14.45 -31.91
CA LEU A 205 20.65 -14.64 -33.07
C LEU A 205 20.26 -15.87 -33.90
N LYS A 206 19.89 -16.99 -33.24
CA LYS A 206 19.38 -18.18 -33.91
C LYS A 206 18.08 -17.92 -34.64
N THR A 207 17.18 -17.16 -34.02
CA THR A 207 15.88 -16.82 -34.62
C THR A 207 16.08 -15.93 -35.84
N ILE A 208 16.97 -14.93 -35.75
CA ILE A 208 17.33 -14.08 -36.90
C ILE A 208 17.89 -14.96 -38.02
N HIS A 209 18.87 -15.82 -37.73
CA HIS A 209 19.47 -16.73 -38.71
C HIS A 209 18.44 -17.66 -39.37
N LEU A 210 17.46 -18.15 -38.62
CA LEU A 210 16.38 -18.98 -39.15
C LEU A 210 15.47 -18.20 -40.11
N MET A 211 15.26 -16.90 -39.87
CA MET A 211 14.38 -16.05 -40.68
C MET A 211 15.01 -15.64 -42.00
N ASN A 212 16.29 -15.25 -42.00
CA ASN A 212 16.98 -14.72 -43.18
C ASN A 212 18.01 -15.67 -43.80
N GLY A 213 18.27 -16.84 -43.19
CA GLY A 213 19.20 -17.85 -43.69
C GLY A 213 20.69 -17.47 -43.62
N ASN A 214 20.99 -16.21 -43.31
CA ASN A 214 22.35 -15.67 -43.30
C ASN A 214 22.91 -15.64 -41.87
N LYS A 215 24.24 -15.71 -41.75
CA LYS A 215 24.88 -15.54 -40.45
C LYS A 215 24.82 -14.09 -40.02
N VAL A 216 24.39 -13.85 -38.79
CA VAL A 216 24.35 -12.50 -38.20
C VAL A 216 25.78 -11.96 -38.07
N GLN A 217 26.02 -10.73 -38.48
CA GLN A 217 27.33 -10.11 -38.38
C GLN A 217 27.47 -9.38 -37.05
N LEU A 218 28.29 -9.91 -36.13
CA LEU A 218 28.62 -9.23 -34.88
C LEU A 218 29.81 -8.31 -35.11
N ILE A 219 29.64 -7.02 -34.79
CA ILE A 219 30.68 -5.99 -34.93
C ILE A 219 31.06 -5.40 -33.58
N GLY A 220 32.27 -4.84 -33.49
CA GLY A 220 32.67 -4.06 -32.32
C GLY A 220 32.87 -4.86 -31.03
N ALA A 221 32.88 -6.18 -31.11
CA ALA A 221 33.05 -7.04 -29.95
C ALA A 221 34.47 -6.89 -29.37
N ASN A 222 34.57 -6.46 -28.11
CA ASN A 222 35.85 -6.46 -27.42
C ASN A 222 36.37 -7.91 -27.20
N PRO A 223 37.69 -8.12 -26.99
CA PRO A 223 38.26 -9.47 -26.87
C PRO A 223 37.66 -10.33 -25.76
N ARG A 224 37.19 -9.71 -24.66
CA ARG A 224 36.54 -10.40 -23.55
C ARG A 224 35.18 -10.97 -23.98
N ILE A 225 34.34 -10.13 -24.60
CA ILE A 225 33.02 -10.51 -25.14
C ILE A 225 33.18 -11.55 -26.24
N ALA A 226 34.09 -11.33 -27.20
CA ALA A 226 34.35 -12.28 -28.28
C ALA A 226 34.72 -13.68 -27.73
N LYS A 227 35.52 -13.75 -26.66
CA LYS A 227 35.89 -15.02 -26.02
C LYS A 227 34.71 -15.72 -25.35
N ILE A 228 33.79 -14.98 -24.74
CA ILE A 228 32.57 -15.53 -24.13
C ILE A 228 31.69 -16.14 -25.22
N LEU A 229 31.45 -15.39 -26.30
CA LEU A 229 30.62 -15.82 -27.42
C LEU A 229 31.24 -17.02 -28.16
N TYR A 230 32.57 -17.07 -28.32
CA TYR A 230 33.23 -18.17 -29.04
C TYR A 230 33.08 -19.53 -28.34
N LYS A 231 32.99 -19.56 -27.00
CA LYS A 231 32.89 -20.80 -26.22
C LYS A 231 31.54 -21.52 -26.37
N GLU A 232 30.50 -20.79 -26.75
CA GLU A 232 29.12 -21.26 -26.77
C GLU A 232 28.66 -21.74 -28.17
N ASN A 233 29.59 -22.15 -29.05
CA ASN A 233 29.32 -22.59 -30.44
C ASN A 233 28.58 -21.56 -31.32
N PHE A 234 28.77 -20.25 -31.06
CA PHE A 234 28.16 -19.16 -31.85
C PHE A 234 28.56 -19.17 -33.33
N SER A 235 29.69 -19.80 -33.69
CA SER A 235 30.26 -19.77 -35.04
C SER A 235 29.35 -20.32 -36.15
N LEU A 236 28.31 -21.08 -35.79
CA LEU A 236 27.28 -21.55 -36.73
C LEU A 236 26.34 -20.41 -37.16
N TYR A 237 26.01 -19.49 -36.25
CA TYR A 237 24.98 -18.47 -36.45
C TYR A 237 25.56 -17.07 -36.69
N VAL A 238 26.82 -16.84 -36.31
CA VAL A 238 27.42 -15.50 -36.36
C VAL A 238 28.76 -15.46 -37.07
N ASN A 239 29.04 -14.30 -37.68
CA ASN A 239 30.34 -13.92 -38.19
C ASN A 239 30.84 -12.69 -37.45
N PHE A 240 32.06 -12.74 -36.91
CA PHE A 240 32.67 -11.58 -36.27
C PHE A 240 33.33 -10.68 -37.31
N LYS A 241 33.07 -9.38 -37.23
CA LYS A 241 33.66 -8.34 -38.06
C LYS A 241 34.22 -7.23 -37.15
N PRO A 242 35.29 -6.53 -37.54
CA PRO A 242 35.93 -5.55 -36.65
C PRO A 242 35.03 -4.36 -36.27
N SER A 243 34.33 -3.77 -37.24
CA SER A 243 33.54 -2.56 -37.04
C SER A 243 32.55 -2.34 -38.17
N LEU A 244 31.58 -1.44 -37.95
CA LEU A 244 30.65 -1.00 -38.99
C LEU A 244 31.39 -0.39 -40.18
N GLN A 245 32.41 0.43 -39.91
CA GLN A 245 33.24 1.06 -40.94
C GLN A 245 33.92 0.03 -41.84
N TYR A 246 34.39 -1.09 -41.28
CA TYR A 246 35.00 -2.17 -42.05
C TYR A 246 33.99 -2.81 -43.01
N ILE A 247 32.76 -3.04 -42.58
CA ILE A 247 31.71 -3.62 -43.41
C ILE A 247 31.35 -2.67 -44.54
N LEU A 248 31.04 -1.42 -44.22
CA LEU A 248 30.63 -0.43 -45.21
C LEU A 248 31.71 -0.21 -46.29
N LYS A 249 33.00 -0.19 -45.92
CA LYS A 249 34.09 -0.05 -46.90
C LYS A 249 34.16 -1.21 -47.90
N ASN A 250 33.85 -2.43 -47.47
CA ASN A 250 33.90 -3.61 -48.33
C ASN A 250 32.59 -3.85 -49.09
N TYR A 251 31.49 -3.17 -48.72
CA TYR A 251 30.18 -3.30 -49.34
C TYR A 251 30.02 -2.40 -50.58
N TYR A 252 30.71 -1.26 -50.61
CA TYR A 252 30.69 -0.31 -51.73
C TYR A 252 31.90 -0.45 -52.68
N GLN A 253 32.58 -1.60 -52.68
CA GLN A 253 33.64 -1.96 -53.63
C GLN A 253 33.10 -2.92 -54.68
#